data_AF-A0A9Q9IMA7-F1
#
_entry.id   AF-A0A9Q9IMA7-F1
#
_cell.length_a   1.000
_cell.length_b   1.000
_cell.length_c   1.000
_cell.angle_alpha   90.00
_cell.angle_beta   90.00
_cell.angle_gamma   90.00
#
_symmetry.space_group_name_H-M   'P 1'
#
loop_
_entity.id
_entity.type
_entity.pdbx_description
1 polymer ?
#
loop_
_entity_poly.entity_id
_entity_poly.type
_entity_poly.pdbx_seq_one_letter_code
_entity_poly.pdbx_strand_id
1 'polypeptide(L)'
;MRLLSEAEYKATMEPEPIQIGPDDEPPFDFWPYFDAIPEEHLGGHDFSEGSVNYAWQMPVGELQHVLVNCETPNVFLVLVLDLRTETVLGHYLLDIYGV
;
A
#
# COMPACT_ATOMS: atom_id res chain seq x y z
N MET A 1 5.35 11.59 6.42
CA MET A 1 4.76 10.71 5.38
C MET A 1 3.27 10.95 5.30
N ARG A 2 2.64 10.77 4.14
CA ARG A 2 1.22 11.12 3.94
C ARG A 2 0.32 9.91 4.24
N LEU A 3 -0.46 10.01 5.33
CA LEU A 3 -1.56 9.10 5.62
C LEU A 3 -2.79 9.56 4.81
N LEU A 4 -3.34 8.66 4.00
CA LEU A 4 -4.54 8.92 3.21
C LEU A 4 -5.77 8.76 4.08
N SER A 5 -6.77 9.62 3.87
CA SER A 5 -8.13 9.31 4.30
C SER A 5 -8.72 8.16 3.49
N GLU A 6 -9.78 7.53 4.01
CA GLU A 6 -10.51 6.48 3.29
C GLU A 6 -11.02 6.98 1.92
N ALA A 7 -11.50 8.22 1.86
CA ALA A 7 -11.98 8.82 0.61
C ALA A 7 -10.85 9.00 -0.42
N GLU A 8 -9.67 9.46 0.03
CA GLU A 8 -8.51 9.58 -0.85
C GLU A 8 -8.01 8.22 -1.33
N TYR A 9 -7.94 7.22 -0.45
CA TYR A 9 -7.56 5.85 -0.82
C TYR A 9 -8.55 5.21 -1.80
N LYS A 10 -9.87 5.35 -1.56
CA LYS A 10 -10.88 4.83 -2.49
C LYS A 10 -10.83 5.52 -3.86
N ALA A 11 -10.42 6.80 -3.90
CA ALA A 11 -10.25 7.53 -5.15
C ALA A 11 -9.06 7.06 -5.99
N THR A 12 -8.13 6.27 -5.43
CA THR A 12 -7.02 5.67 -6.18
C THR A 12 -7.35 4.29 -6.74
N MET A 13 -8.53 3.73 -6.42
CA MET A 13 -8.97 2.44 -6.93
C MET A 13 -9.63 2.55 -8.31
N GLU A 14 -9.48 1.50 -9.10
CA GLU A 14 -10.12 1.33 -10.39
C GLU A 14 -11.10 0.14 -10.38
N PRO A 15 -12.11 0.14 -11.28
CA PRO A 15 -13.07 -0.96 -11.37
C PRO A 15 -12.44 -2.28 -11.85
N GLU A 16 -11.34 -2.22 -12.59
CA GLU A 16 -10.65 -3.39 -13.17
C GLU A 16 -9.16 -3.39 -12.80
N PRO A 17 -8.81 -3.60 -11.52
CA PRO A 17 -7.41 -3.68 -11.10
C PRO A 17 -6.76 -4.98 -11.60
N ILE A 18 -5.48 -4.90 -11.94
CA ILE A 18 -4.69 -6.05 -12.39
C ILE A 18 -3.84 -6.56 -11.22
N GLN A 19 -3.97 -7.83 -10.87
CA GLN A 19 -3.10 -8.43 -9.86
C GLN A 19 -1.68 -8.57 -10.41
N ILE A 20 -0.71 -8.10 -9.64
CA ILE A 20 0.73 -8.29 -9.91
C ILE A 20 1.19 -9.56 -9.21
N GLY A 21 2.02 -10.35 -9.89
CA GLY A 21 2.54 -11.61 -9.37
C GLY A 21 3.58 -11.38 -8.26
N PRO A 22 3.78 -12.36 -7.36
CA PRO A 22 4.76 -12.25 -6.28
C PRO A 22 6.22 -12.23 -6.77
N ASP A 23 6.47 -12.71 -7.99
CA ASP A 23 7.80 -12.75 -8.61
C ASP A 23 8.09 -11.51 -9.49
N ASP A 24 7.12 -10.60 -9.63
CA ASP A 24 7.31 -9.36 -10.40
C ASP A 24 8.12 -8.35 -9.57
N GLU A 25 9.13 -7.74 -10.21
CA GLU A 25 9.98 -6.74 -9.55
C GLU A 25 9.18 -5.46 -9.28
N PRO A 26 9.32 -4.83 -8.09
CA PRO A 26 8.66 -3.56 -7.82
C PRO A 26 9.15 -2.46 -8.78
N PRO A 27 8.28 -1.51 -9.14
CA PRO A 27 8.61 -0.48 -10.14
C PRO A 27 9.75 0.45 -9.69
N PHE A 28 9.93 0.63 -8.38
CA PHE A 28 11.04 1.35 -7.76
C PHE A 28 11.14 0.95 -6.28
N ASP A 29 12.24 1.33 -5.62
CA ASP A 29 12.45 1.08 -4.20
C ASP A 29 11.58 2.02 -3.33
N PHE A 30 10.50 1.47 -2.77
CA PHE A 30 9.59 2.19 -1.88
C PHE A 30 9.85 1.93 -0.39
N TRP A 31 10.78 1.03 -0.04
CA TRP A 31 11.07 0.69 1.36
C TRP A 31 11.53 1.89 2.20
N PRO A 32 12.35 2.83 1.68
CA PRO A 32 12.69 4.04 2.43
C PRO A 32 11.48 4.90 2.84
N TYR A 33 10.40 4.87 2.06
CA TYR A 33 9.15 5.53 2.46
C TYR A 33 8.47 4.76 3.59
N PHE A 34 8.39 3.42 3.48
CA PHE A 34 7.82 2.54 4.50
C PHE A 34 8.55 2.70 5.85
N ASP A 35 9.88 2.65 5.85
CA ASP A 35 10.72 2.80 7.05
C ASP A 35 10.55 4.15 7.74
N ALA A 36 10.08 5.16 7.02
CA ALA A 36 9.84 6.51 7.51
C ALA A 36 8.37 6.77 7.92
N ILE A 37 7.50 5.76 7.86
CA ILE A 37 6.10 5.88 8.33
C ILE A 37 6.10 6.00 9.87
N PRO A 38 5.46 7.05 10.43
CA PRO A 38 5.34 7.18 11.87
C PRO A 38 4.53 6.04 12.50
N GLU A 39 4.92 5.58 13.69
CA GLU A 39 4.21 4.52 14.42
C GLU A 39 2.73 4.86 14.65
N GLU A 40 2.39 6.14 14.83
CA GLU A 40 0.99 6.58 14.99
C GLU A 40 0.11 6.29 13.77
N HIS A 41 0.69 6.12 12.58
CA HIS A 41 -0.03 5.77 11.36
C HIS A 41 -0.25 4.26 11.21
N LEU A 42 0.46 3.44 12.00
CA LEU A 42 0.35 1.97 11.97
C LEU A 42 -0.80 1.44 12.84
N GLY A 43 -1.49 2.31 13.58
CA GLY A 43 -2.66 1.92 14.38
C GLY A 43 -2.35 0.93 15.52
N GLY A 44 -1.08 0.80 15.93
CA GLY A 44 -0.65 -0.18 16.93
C GLY A 44 -0.43 -1.60 16.39
N HIS A 45 -0.45 -1.78 15.08
CA HIS A 45 -0.19 -3.05 14.41
C HIS A 45 1.30 -3.27 14.10
N ASP A 46 1.71 -4.53 14.02
CA ASP A 46 3.10 -4.93 13.73
C ASP A 46 3.28 -5.27 12.24
N PHE A 47 4.19 -4.56 11.58
CA PHE A 47 4.58 -4.74 10.17
C PHE A 47 6.07 -5.08 10.01
N SER A 48 6.75 -5.45 11.11
CA SER A 48 8.21 -5.61 11.15
C SER A 48 8.75 -6.77 10.31
N GLU A 49 7.89 -7.71 9.90
CA GLU A 49 8.25 -8.76 8.92
C GLU A 49 8.67 -8.14 7.57
N GLY A 50 8.10 -6.99 7.19
CA GLY A 50 8.46 -6.30 5.96
C GLY A 50 8.22 -7.13 4.70
N SER A 51 7.14 -7.91 4.66
CA SER A 51 6.78 -8.76 3.52
C SER A 51 5.57 -8.21 2.76
N VAL A 52 5.53 -8.47 1.46
CA VAL A 52 4.44 -8.09 0.55
C VAL A 52 3.97 -9.35 -0.16
N ASN A 53 2.69 -9.69 -0.01
CA ASN A 53 2.09 -10.83 -0.72
C ASN A 53 1.15 -10.41 -1.85
N TYR A 54 0.69 -9.16 -1.82
CA TYR A 54 -0.30 -8.67 -2.77
C TYR A 54 0.09 -7.30 -3.30
N ALA A 55 0.08 -7.19 -4.62
CA ALA A 55 0.17 -5.92 -5.32
C ALA A 55 -0.87 -5.86 -6.44
N TRP A 56 -1.43 -4.68 -6.66
CA TRP A 56 -2.46 -4.43 -7.65
C TRP A 56 -2.13 -3.19 -8.45
N GLN A 57 -2.17 -3.30 -9.77
CA GLN A 57 -2.00 -2.17 -10.66
C GLN A 57 -3.35 -1.55 -11.02
N MET A 58 -3.39 -0.23 -11.00
CA MET A 58 -4.48 0.64 -11.42
C MET A 58 -4.06 1.28 -12.75
N PRO A 59 -4.33 0.63 -13.89
CA PRO A 59 -3.72 0.97 -15.18
C PRO A 59 -4.09 2.37 -15.70
N VAL A 60 -5.30 2.88 -15.43
CA VAL A 60 -5.74 4.20 -15.95
C VAL A 60 -5.05 5.35 -15.21
N GLY A 61 -4.94 5.24 -13.89
CA GLY A 61 -4.30 6.20 -13.00
C GLY A 61 -2.78 6.08 -12.99
N GLU A 62 -2.23 5.01 -13.56
CA GLU A 62 -0.81 4.65 -13.46
C GLU A 62 -0.36 4.59 -12.00
N LEU A 63 -1.19 3.94 -11.17
CA LEU A 63 -0.90 3.71 -9.77
C LEU A 63 -0.68 2.22 -9.51
N GLN A 64 0.06 1.91 -8.46
CA GLN A 64 0.18 0.55 -7.94
C GLN A 64 -0.09 0.55 -6.43
N HIS A 65 -1.00 -0.30 -5.99
CA HIS A 65 -1.24 -0.55 -4.58
C HIS A 65 -0.39 -1.74 -4.14
N VAL A 66 0.55 -1.50 -3.23
CA VAL A 66 1.37 -2.54 -2.60
C VAL A 66 0.86 -2.77 -1.19
N LEU A 67 0.49 -4.00 -0.85
CA LEU A 67 -0.03 -4.35 0.47
C LEU A 67 1.07 -5.01 1.30
N VAL A 68 1.62 -4.27 2.26
CA VAL A 68 2.56 -4.80 3.25
C VAL A 68 1.78 -5.59 4.30
N ASN A 69 2.24 -6.81 4.56
CA ASN A 69 1.60 -7.74 5.48
C ASN A 69 1.77 -7.28 6.93
N CYS A 70 0.71 -7.44 7.71
CA CYS A 70 0.73 -7.31 9.16
C CYS A 70 0.78 -8.70 9.82
N GLU A 71 1.35 -8.79 11.03
CA GLU A 71 1.15 -9.97 11.88
C GLU A 71 -0.33 -10.18 12.26
N THR A 72 -1.11 -9.08 12.32
CA THR A 72 -2.56 -9.15 12.52
C THR A 72 -3.25 -9.60 11.23
N PRO A 73 -3.99 -10.72 11.24
CA PRO A 73 -4.64 -11.21 10.03
C PRO A 73 -5.61 -10.20 9.41
N ASN A 74 -5.55 -10.05 8.09
CA ASN A 74 -6.44 -9.19 7.30
C ASN A 74 -6.28 -7.69 7.55
N VAL A 75 -5.20 -7.30 8.23
CA VAL A 75 -4.74 -5.92 8.31
C VAL A 75 -3.55 -5.76 7.37
N PHE A 76 -3.56 -4.70 6.57
CA PHE A 76 -2.53 -4.39 5.59
C PHE A 76 -2.18 -2.91 5.64
N LEU A 77 -0.91 -2.61 5.42
CA LEU A 77 -0.50 -1.24 5.11
C LEU A 77 -0.39 -1.11 3.60
N VAL A 78 -1.30 -0.35 3.01
CA VAL A 78 -1.34 -0.14 1.57
C VAL A 78 -0.46 1.06 1.23
N LEU A 79 0.60 0.86 0.47
CA LEU A 79 1.38 1.92 -0.16
C LEU A 79 0.81 2.18 -1.55
N VAL A 80 0.44 3.43 -1.83
CA VAL A 80 -0.02 3.83 -3.16
C VAL A 80 1.16 4.45 -3.90
N LEU A 81 1.68 3.72 -4.87
CA LEU A 81 2.79 4.15 -5.73
C LEU A 81 2.24 4.90 -6.94
N ASP A 82 2.83 6.04 -7.26
CA ASP A 82 2.63 6.77 -8.51
C ASP A 82 3.74 6.37 -9.48
N LEU A 83 3.36 5.67 -10.56
CA LEU A 83 4.30 5.10 -11.52
C LEU A 83 4.86 6.14 -12.49
N ARG A 84 4.23 7.32 -12.61
CA ARG A 84 4.68 8.39 -13.49
C ARG A 84 5.83 9.18 -12.86
N THR A 85 5.76 9.35 -11.55
CA THR A 85 6.72 10.13 -10.77
C THR A 85 7.72 9.27 -10.02
N GLU A 86 7.49 7.95 -9.97
CA GLU A 86 8.29 6.99 -9.19
C GLU A 86 8.34 7.39 -7.70
N THR A 87 7.19 7.80 -7.16
CA THR A 87 7.06 8.19 -5.75
C THR A 87 5.88 7.52 -5.07
N VAL A 88 5.90 7.49 -3.74
CA VAL A 88 4.74 7.06 -2.96
C VAL A 88 3.79 8.24 -2.77
N LEU A 89 2.58 8.13 -3.34
CA LEU A 89 1.51 9.12 -3.24
C LEU A 89 0.99 9.27 -1.79
N GLY A 90 0.98 8.16 -1.06
CA GLY A 90 0.53 8.07 0.33
C GLY A 90 0.42 6.62 0.79
N HIS A 91 0.04 6.42 2.06
CA HIS A 91 -0.27 5.11 2.61
C HIS A 91 -1.64 5.10 3.30
N TYR A 92 -2.24 3.91 3.44
CA TYR A 92 -3.52 3.71 4.11
C TYR A 92 -3.48 2.41 4.93
N LEU A 93 -3.98 2.46 6.17
CA LEU A 93 -4.16 1.28 7.01
C LEU A 93 -5.49 0.62 6.65
N LEU A 94 -5.43 -0.53 5.99
CA LEU A 94 -6.58 -1.30 5.57
C LEU A 94 -6.84 -2.44 6.56
N ASP A 95 -7.97 -2.38 7.26
CA ASP A 95 -8.54 -3.49 8.01
C ASP A 95 -9.77 -4.01 7.26
N ILE A 96 -9.70 -5.24 6.74
CA ILE A 96 -10.76 -5.84 5.92
C ILE A 96 -12.01 -6.16 6.75
N TYR A 97 -11.85 -6.43 8.05
CA TYR A 97 -12.96 -6.84 8.92
C TYR A 97 -13.44 -5.74 9.87
N GLY A 98 -12.80 -4.57 9.82
CA GLY A 98 -13.04 -3.39 10.67
C GLY A 98 -14.24 -3.50 11.60
N VAL A 99 -13.97 -3.75 12.89
CA VAL A 99 -14.96 -3.65 13.97
C VAL A 99 -15.30 -2.20 14.27
#